data_AF-A0A8J5TK74-F1
#
_entry.id   AF-A0A8J5TK74-F1
#
_cell.length_a   1.000
_cell.length_b   1.000
_cell.length_c   1.000
_cell.angle_alpha   90.00
_cell.angle_beta   90.00
_cell.angle_gamma   90.00
#
_symmetry.space_group_name_H-M   'P 1'
#
loop_
_entity.id
_entity.type
_entity.pdbx_description
1 polymer ?
#
loop_
_entity_poly.entity_id
_entity_poly.type
_entity_poly.pdbx_seq_one_letter_code
_entity_poly.pdbx_strand_id
1 'polypeptide(L)'
;MQKQTYWPSTGTNNHLLQYCVAQPAAISTCIFHIILTMTEREKEICQLSMLVYRLFRCCNKLTAKILHTFLYLMAVPCIVVGTITVFDSHNLNDPPIPNLYSLHSWLGVVTIGLFALQLVVGFFSFWLLLCCEQGTARFRAGLVPIHATFGIITFMLAIATAVTGYTEKAFFALRDPQTNEILYSRMENEAIVINTQAAALAALGILVPIMVALRPFRRRWSERLTEHL
;
A
#
# COMPACT_ATOMS: atom_id res chain seq x y z
N MET A 1 13.07 21.32 31.80
CA MET A 1 13.18 21.96 30.47
C MET A 1 12.08 21.39 29.58
N GLN A 2 11.00 22.15 29.40
CA GLN A 2 9.90 21.80 28.50
C GLN A 2 10.36 21.97 27.04
N LYS A 3 10.19 20.95 26.20
CA LYS A 3 10.14 21.13 24.74
C LYS A 3 8.68 21.11 24.33
N GLN A 4 8.16 22.31 24.17
CA GLN A 4 6.87 22.61 23.58
C GLN A 4 6.96 22.41 22.06
N THR A 5 6.55 21.25 21.56
CA THR A 5 6.21 21.10 20.13
C THR A 5 4.79 21.61 19.93
N TYR A 6 4.73 22.88 19.57
CA TYR A 6 3.54 23.69 19.32
C TYR A 6 2.81 23.17 18.07
N TRP A 7 1.63 22.56 18.23
CA TRP A 7 0.59 22.57 17.20
C TRP A 7 -0.45 23.61 17.62
N PRO A 8 -0.67 24.70 16.86
CA PRO A 8 -1.58 25.75 17.31
C PRO A 8 -3.01 25.22 17.28
N SER A 9 -3.69 25.28 18.41
CA SER A 9 -5.15 25.18 18.47
C SER A 9 -5.76 26.50 18.01
N THR A 10 -5.75 26.75 16.70
CA THR A 10 -6.56 27.84 16.13
C THR A 10 -7.97 27.31 15.92
N GLY A 11 -8.90 27.80 16.74
CA GLY A 11 -10.33 27.56 16.61
C GLY A 11 -10.88 28.20 15.34
N THR A 12 -10.83 27.48 14.24
CA THR A 12 -11.62 27.71 13.02
C THR A 12 -11.56 26.43 12.18
N ASN A 13 -12.67 25.67 12.12
CA ASN A 13 -13.09 24.71 11.08
C ASN A 13 -12.04 23.87 10.29
N ASN A 14 -10.87 23.59 10.87
CA ASN A 14 -9.77 22.85 10.23
C ASN A 14 -9.57 21.45 10.82
N HIS A 15 -10.48 20.98 11.67
CA HIS A 15 -10.49 19.60 12.16
C HIS A 15 -10.48 18.60 10.99
N LEU A 16 -11.24 18.86 9.93
CA LEU A 16 -11.31 18.04 8.72
C LEU A 16 -9.94 17.86 8.02
N LEU A 17 -9.09 18.89 8.00
CA LEU A 17 -7.78 18.81 7.35
C LEU A 17 -6.72 18.15 8.25
N GLN A 18 -6.85 18.31 9.57
CA GLN A 18 -5.92 17.73 10.53
C GLN A 18 -6.20 16.24 10.80
N TYR A 19 -7.46 15.81 10.75
CA TYR A 19 -7.86 14.40 10.82
C TYR A 19 -7.63 13.64 9.51
N CYS A 20 -7.76 14.28 8.34
CA CYS A 20 -7.44 13.64 7.05
C CYS A 20 -5.97 13.24 6.91
N VAL A 21 -5.05 13.86 7.65
CA VAL A 21 -3.60 13.68 7.50
C VAL A 21 -3.02 12.69 8.54
N ALA A 22 -3.71 12.43 9.66
CA ALA A 22 -3.15 11.65 10.75
C ALA A 22 -3.60 10.16 10.74
N GLN A 23 -2.75 9.34 10.10
CA GLN A 23 -2.31 8.00 10.53
C GLN A 23 -2.66 6.73 9.70
N PRO A 24 -3.90 6.28 9.45
CA PRO A 24 -4.12 5.20 8.45
C PRO A 24 -4.20 5.78 7.04
N ALA A 25 -4.65 7.04 6.97
CA ALA A 25 -4.64 7.83 5.76
C ALA A 25 -3.21 8.11 5.31
N ALA A 26 -2.16 8.23 6.14
CA ALA A 26 -0.83 8.51 5.57
C ALA A 26 -0.28 7.37 4.68
N ILE A 27 -0.52 6.10 5.02
CA ILE A 27 -0.09 4.95 4.18
C ILE A 27 -1.09 4.74 3.04
N SER A 28 -2.39 4.75 3.34
CA SER A 28 -3.43 4.60 2.32
C SER A 28 -3.44 5.76 1.33
N THR A 29 -3.25 7.00 1.79
CA THR A 29 -3.14 8.26 1.04
C THR A 29 -1.75 8.49 0.50
N CYS A 30 -0.64 7.95 1.01
CA CYS A 30 0.57 7.89 0.16
C CYS A 30 0.28 6.96 -1.03
N ILE A 31 -0.39 5.84 -0.82
CA ILE A 31 -0.82 4.94 -1.91
C ILE A 31 -1.92 5.59 -2.79
N PHE A 32 -2.81 6.43 -2.25
CA PHE A 32 -3.97 7.06 -2.93
C PHE A 32 -3.68 8.47 -3.49
N HIS A 33 -2.89 9.33 -2.83
CA HIS A 33 -2.42 10.62 -3.37
C HIS A 33 -1.40 10.39 -4.48
N ILE A 34 -0.54 9.37 -4.41
CA ILE A 34 0.27 8.99 -5.57
C ILE A 34 -0.63 8.54 -6.75
N ILE A 35 -1.90 8.18 -6.50
CA ILE A 35 -2.93 7.88 -7.51
C ILE A 35 -3.73 9.14 -7.93
N LEU A 36 -3.91 10.16 -7.08
CA LEU A 36 -4.86 11.26 -7.31
C LEU A 36 -4.25 12.66 -7.52
N THR A 37 -2.98 12.92 -7.19
CA THR A 37 -2.36 14.26 -7.36
C THR A 37 -1.64 14.46 -8.71
N MET A 38 -2.01 13.71 -9.75
CA MET A 38 -1.41 13.83 -11.09
C MET A 38 -2.50 13.90 -12.18
N THR A 39 -3.48 14.79 -12.01
CA THR A 39 -4.16 15.42 -13.15
C THR A 39 -3.23 16.49 -13.71
N GLU A 40 -2.99 16.44 -15.03
CA GLU A 40 -2.00 17.22 -15.82
C GLU A 40 -0.64 16.53 -16.00
N ARG A 41 -0.62 15.59 -16.96
CA ARG A 41 0.52 15.03 -17.69
C ARG A 41 1.58 14.23 -16.88
N GLU A 42 1.56 12.91 -17.14
CA GLU A 42 2.60 11.90 -16.85
C GLU A 42 2.35 10.96 -15.64
N LYS A 43 1.56 9.90 -15.94
CA LYS A 43 1.73 8.48 -15.57
C LYS A 43 1.83 8.12 -14.07
N GLU A 44 0.64 7.83 -13.55
CA GLU A 44 0.22 6.88 -12.49
C GLU A 44 1.31 5.91 -11.99
N ILE A 45 1.70 5.95 -10.69
CA ILE A 45 2.58 4.90 -10.17
C ILE A 45 2.53 4.62 -8.65
N CYS A 46 1.67 3.67 -8.22
CA CYS A 46 1.95 2.86 -7.01
C CYS A 46 1.24 1.49 -7.01
N GLN A 47 -0.04 1.40 -7.40
CA GLN A 47 -0.70 0.11 -7.70
C GLN A 47 -0.20 -0.51 -9.02
N LEU A 48 0.49 0.29 -9.83
CA LEU A 48 1.08 -0.17 -11.06
C LEU A 48 2.19 -1.17 -10.83
N SER A 49 2.93 -1.19 -9.71
CA SER A 49 4.09 -2.10 -9.58
C SER A 49 3.72 -3.56 -9.89
N MET A 50 2.60 -4.06 -9.36
CA MET A 50 2.09 -5.42 -9.66
C MET A 50 1.62 -5.56 -11.13
N LEU A 51 1.06 -4.49 -11.69
CA LEU A 51 0.51 -4.43 -13.04
C LEU A 51 1.52 -3.93 -14.09
N VAL A 52 2.76 -3.56 -13.75
CA VAL A 52 3.71 -2.90 -14.67
C VAL A 52 3.95 -3.81 -15.88
N TYR A 53 4.11 -5.11 -15.62
CA TYR A 53 4.31 -6.12 -16.67
C TYR A 53 3.07 -6.36 -17.54
N ARG A 54 1.89 -5.93 -17.10
CA ARG A 54 0.59 -6.08 -17.76
C ARG A 54 0.16 -4.81 -18.51
N LEU A 55 0.42 -3.64 -17.95
CA LEU A 55 0.07 -2.32 -18.52
C LEU A 55 1.10 -1.85 -19.53
N PHE A 56 2.40 -1.97 -19.23
CA PHE A 56 3.48 -1.52 -20.12
C PHE A 56 3.89 -2.63 -21.10
N ARG A 57 2.95 -3.05 -21.96
CA ARG A 57 3.17 -4.08 -22.98
C ARG A 57 4.14 -3.66 -24.09
N CYS A 58 4.26 -2.36 -24.34
CA CYS A 58 5.12 -1.78 -25.39
C CYS A 58 6.60 -1.66 -24.96
N CYS A 59 6.91 -1.67 -23.66
CA CYS A 59 8.27 -1.43 -23.15
C CYS A 59 9.06 -2.73 -22.96
N ASN A 60 10.38 -2.72 -23.16
CA ASN A 60 11.23 -3.91 -23.01
C ASN A 60 11.16 -4.51 -21.59
N LYS A 61 11.40 -5.82 -21.45
CA LYS A 61 11.30 -6.54 -20.15
C LYS A 61 12.16 -5.91 -19.06
N LEU A 62 13.34 -5.40 -19.44
CA LEU A 62 14.26 -4.72 -18.52
C LEU A 62 13.66 -3.42 -17.98
N THR A 63 13.03 -2.60 -18.84
CA THR A 63 12.35 -1.36 -18.43
C THR A 63 11.22 -1.65 -17.44
N ALA A 64 10.37 -2.64 -17.74
CA ALA A 64 9.29 -3.05 -16.84
C ALA A 64 9.82 -3.52 -15.47
N LYS A 65 10.98 -4.18 -15.45
CA LYS A 65 11.62 -4.65 -14.23
C LYS A 65 12.25 -3.53 -13.40
N ILE A 66 12.92 -2.58 -14.05
CA ILE A 66 13.44 -1.37 -13.41
C ILE A 66 12.28 -0.60 -12.79
N LEU A 67 11.21 -0.37 -13.55
CA LEU A 67 10.04 0.36 -13.08
C LEU A 67 9.37 -0.35 -11.89
N HIS A 68 9.12 -1.67 -11.98
CA HIS A 68 8.58 -2.45 -10.87
C HIS A 68 9.42 -2.30 -9.59
N THR A 69 10.74 -2.46 -9.72
CA THR A 69 11.68 -2.39 -8.59
C THR A 69 11.73 -0.98 -8.00
N PHE A 70 11.80 0.05 -8.85
CA PHE A 70 11.82 1.45 -8.43
C PHE A 70 10.60 1.81 -7.59
N LEU A 71 9.41 1.41 -8.03
CA LEU A 71 8.16 1.66 -7.30
C LEU A 71 8.07 0.92 -5.99
N TYR A 72 8.58 -0.31 -5.96
CA TYR A 72 8.63 -1.09 -4.73
C TYR A 72 9.58 -0.44 -3.71
N LEU A 73 10.71 0.10 -4.17
CA LEU A 73 11.66 0.84 -3.32
C LEU A 73 11.09 2.18 -2.83
N MET A 74 10.31 2.89 -3.65
CA MET A 74 9.63 4.14 -3.20
C MET A 74 8.63 3.90 -2.07
N ALA A 75 8.02 2.72 -1.99
CA ALA A 75 7.10 2.39 -0.89
C ALA A 75 7.81 2.18 0.45
N VAL A 76 9.11 1.84 0.46
CA VAL A 76 9.89 1.59 1.68
C VAL A 76 9.89 2.80 2.64
N PRO A 77 10.31 4.02 2.23
CA PRO A 77 10.30 5.17 3.14
C PRO A 77 8.90 5.52 3.63
N CYS A 78 7.86 5.36 2.80
CA CYS A 78 6.47 5.59 3.21
C CYS A 78 6.04 4.61 4.32
N ILE A 79 6.37 3.33 4.20
CA ILE A 79 6.08 2.31 5.22
C ILE A 79 6.83 2.62 6.51
N VAL A 80 8.11 2.98 6.42
CA VAL A 80 8.94 3.30 7.59
C VAL A 80 8.39 4.51 8.34
N VAL A 81 8.17 5.63 7.64
CA VAL A 81 7.64 6.87 8.25
C VAL A 81 6.24 6.65 8.81
N GLY A 82 5.36 5.93 8.08
CA GLY A 82 4.02 5.62 8.56
C GLY A 82 4.04 4.78 9.84
N THR A 83 4.93 3.78 9.91
CA THR A 83 5.08 2.92 11.10
C THR A 83 5.60 3.71 12.28
N ILE A 84 6.67 4.50 12.11
CA ILE A 84 7.22 5.36 13.17
C ILE A 84 6.14 6.31 13.69
N THR A 85 5.42 7.00 12.80
CA THR A 85 4.36 7.94 13.18
C THR A 85 3.28 7.27 14.03
N VAL A 86 2.88 6.03 13.73
CA VAL A 86 1.88 5.32 14.53
C VAL A 86 2.42 4.94 15.91
N PHE A 87 3.63 4.38 16.00
CA PHE A 87 4.23 4.04 17.29
C PHE A 87 4.47 5.29 18.15
N ASP A 88 4.97 6.38 17.56
CA ASP A 88 5.17 7.64 18.27
C ASP A 88 3.86 8.22 18.77
N SER A 89 2.78 8.18 17.98
CA SER A 89 1.48 8.66 18.42
C SER A 89 0.92 7.90 19.63
N HIS A 90 1.24 6.62 19.79
CA HIS A 90 0.80 5.80 20.91
C HIS A 90 1.69 6.01 22.13
N ASN A 91 3.01 6.02 21.92
CA ASN A 91 4.00 6.12 22.98
C ASN A 91 4.09 7.52 23.59
N LEU A 92 3.87 8.56 22.78
CA LEU A 92 3.93 9.97 23.20
C LEU A 92 2.56 10.51 23.62
N ASN A 93 1.50 9.70 23.59
CA ASN A 93 0.21 10.07 24.14
C ASN A 93 0.24 10.07 25.67
N ASP A 94 -0.62 10.87 26.29
CA ASP A 94 -0.78 10.90 27.76
C ASP A 94 -2.23 10.60 28.15
N PRO A 95 -2.52 9.42 28.75
CA PRO A 95 -1.60 8.31 29.00
C PRO A 95 -1.19 7.55 27.72
N PRO A 96 -0.05 6.83 27.73
CA PRO A 96 0.38 6.04 26.57
C PRO A 96 -0.67 4.99 26.16
N ILE A 97 -0.86 4.85 24.85
CA ILE A 97 -1.78 3.85 24.26
C ILE A 97 -1.00 2.55 24.05
N PRO A 98 -1.53 1.38 24.45
CA PRO A 98 -0.86 0.11 24.17
C PRO A 98 -0.69 -0.11 22.66
N ASN A 99 0.47 -0.65 22.26
CA ASN A 99 0.75 -0.96 20.85
C ASN A 99 0.30 -2.38 20.49
N LEU A 100 0.04 -2.60 19.19
CA LEU A 100 -0.16 -3.92 18.58
C LEU A 100 -1.30 -4.79 19.19
N TYR A 101 -2.34 -4.18 19.75
CA TYR A 101 -3.47 -4.92 20.33
C TYR A 101 -4.62 -5.16 19.35
N SER A 102 -4.71 -4.39 18.25
CA SER A 102 -5.83 -4.46 17.31
C SER A 102 -5.56 -5.42 16.16
N LEU A 103 -6.61 -6.00 15.57
CA LEU A 103 -6.47 -6.85 14.38
C LEU A 103 -5.81 -6.10 13.22
N HIS A 104 -6.14 -4.81 13.03
CA HIS A 104 -5.48 -3.94 12.06
C HIS A 104 -3.96 -3.96 12.22
N SER A 105 -3.48 -3.80 13.46
CA SER A 105 -2.04 -3.78 13.74
C SER A 105 -1.35 -5.13 13.50
N TRP A 106 -2.02 -6.25 13.78
CA TRP A 106 -1.49 -7.60 13.49
C TRP A 106 -1.37 -7.84 11.99
N LEU A 107 -2.42 -7.51 11.22
CA LEU A 107 -2.40 -7.59 9.76
C LEU A 107 -1.32 -6.67 9.16
N GLY A 108 -1.15 -5.47 9.73
CA GLY A 108 -0.13 -4.51 9.32
C GLY A 108 1.30 -5.04 9.50
N VAL A 109 1.62 -5.60 10.66
CA VAL A 109 2.96 -6.18 10.92
C VAL A 109 3.24 -7.35 9.98
N VAL A 110 2.27 -8.26 9.77
CA VAL A 110 2.44 -9.37 8.81
C VAL A 110 2.62 -8.84 7.39
N THR A 111 1.87 -7.82 6.98
CA THR A 111 2.00 -7.18 5.65
C THR A 111 3.39 -6.58 5.46
N ILE A 112 3.91 -5.83 6.43
CA ILE A 112 5.25 -5.24 6.38
C ILE A 112 6.31 -6.34 6.30
N GLY A 113 6.17 -7.41 7.09
CA GLY A 113 7.09 -8.55 7.05
C GLY A 113 7.10 -9.26 5.69
N LEU A 114 5.94 -9.54 5.11
CA LEU A 114 5.82 -10.14 3.78
C LEU A 114 6.34 -9.20 2.68
N PHE A 115 6.10 -7.91 2.79
CA PHE A 115 6.65 -6.89 1.88
C PHE A 115 8.20 -6.89 1.93
N ALA A 116 8.79 -6.88 3.12
CA ALA A 116 10.23 -6.92 3.29
C ALA A 116 10.83 -8.23 2.74
N LEU A 117 10.20 -9.37 3.01
CA LEU A 117 10.61 -10.67 2.46
C LEU A 117 10.58 -10.65 0.93
N GLN A 118 9.55 -10.05 0.34
CA GLN A 118 9.41 -9.94 -1.11
C GLN A 118 10.41 -8.99 -1.75
N LEU A 119 10.78 -7.89 -1.07
CA LEU A 119 11.86 -7.02 -1.50
C LEU A 119 13.18 -7.80 -1.55
N VAL A 120 13.52 -8.51 -0.47
CA VAL A 120 14.77 -9.27 -0.36
C VAL A 120 14.81 -10.37 -1.41
N VAL A 121 13.83 -11.28 -1.42
CA VAL A 121 13.79 -12.39 -2.38
C VAL A 121 13.76 -11.89 -3.82
N GLY A 122 12.98 -10.85 -4.11
CA GLY A 122 12.88 -10.25 -5.44
C GLY A 122 14.20 -9.63 -5.90
N PHE A 123 14.88 -8.87 -5.04
CA PHE A 123 16.16 -8.24 -5.35
C PHE A 123 17.26 -9.29 -5.57
N PHE A 124 17.44 -10.24 -4.65
CA PHE A 124 18.48 -11.26 -4.79
C PHE A 124 18.23 -12.16 -6.02
N SER A 125 17.01 -12.66 -6.19
CA SER A 125 16.70 -13.63 -7.24
C SER A 125 16.66 -13.02 -8.64
N PHE A 126 16.16 -11.78 -8.74
CA PHE A 126 15.97 -11.13 -10.03
C PHE A 126 16.96 -10.01 -10.31
N TRP A 127 17.86 -9.60 -9.42
CA TRP A 127 18.94 -8.67 -9.78
C TRP A 127 20.32 -9.31 -9.59
N LEU A 128 20.61 -9.86 -8.41
CA LEU A 128 21.94 -10.41 -8.12
C LEU A 128 22.24 -11.68 -8.91
N LEU A 129 21.30 -12.63 -8.96
CA LEU A 129 21.50 -13.90 -9.67
C LEU A 129 21.52 -13.76 -11.20
N LEU A 130 21.23 -12.59 -11.78
CA LEU A 130 21.47 -12.37 -13.22
C LEU A 130 22.95 -12.31 -13.56
N CYS A 131 23.83 -11.95 -12.63
CA CYS A 131 25.27 -11.95 -12.86
C CYS A 131 25.85 -13.36 -13.05
N CYS A 132 25.16 -14.41 -12.57
CA CYS A 132 25.59 -15.82 -12.66
C CYS A 132 24.63 -16.64 -13.55
N GLU A 133 24.46 -16.17 -14.79
CA GLU A 133 23.28 -16.39 -15.64
C GLU A 133 22.98 -17.87 -15.98
N GLN A 134 24.01 -18.71 -16.15
CA GLN A 134 23.85 -20.11 -16.59
C GLN A 134 23.49 -21.08 -15.45
N GLY A 135 24.06 -20.91 -14.25
CA GLY A 135 23.89 -21.84 -13.13
C GLY A 135 22.59 -21.67 -12.36
N THR A 136 21.98 -20.48 -12.40
CA THR A 136 20.86 -20.10 -11.51
C THR A 136 19.52 -19.97 -12.22
N ALA A 137 19.48 -20.17 -13.54
CA ALA A 137 18.29 -19.96 -14.37
C ALA A 137 17.09 -20.84 -13.96
N ARG A 138 17.31 -22.13 -13.67
CA ARG A 138 16.26 -23.06 -13.22
C ARG A 138 15.66 -22.66 -11.87
N PHE A 139 16.51 -22.27 -10.93
CA PHE A 139 16.09 -21.80 -9.61
C PHE A 139 15.26 -20.51 -9.72
N ARG A 140 15.72 -19.53 -10.51
CA ARG A 140 14.98 -18.30 -10.78
C ARG A 140 13.62 -18.55 -11.42
N ALA A 141 13.55 -19.48 -12.38
CA ALA A 141 12.29 -19.84 -13.03
C ALA A 141 11.27 -20.44 -12.04
N GLY A 142 11.74 -21.25 -11.08
CA GLY A 142 10.90 -21.78 -9.99
C GLY A 142 10.44 -20.73 -8.99
N LEU A 143 11.22 -19.66 -8.76
CA LEU A 143 10.86 -18.57 -7.85
C LEU A 143 9.85 -17.58 -8.42
N VAL A 144 9.74 -17.43 -9.75
CA VAL A 144 8.76 -16.54 -10.38
C VAL A 144 7.31 -16.79 -9.90
N PRO A 145 6.76 -18.02 -9.94
CA PRO A 145 5.39 -18.27 -9.47
C PRO A 145 5.23 -18.04 -7.96
N ILE A 146 6.27 -18.35 -7.17
CA ILE A 146 6.25 -18.13 -5.71
C ILE A 146 6.19 -16.62 -5.43
N HIS A 147 7.11 -15.84 -6.01
CA HIS A 147 7.15 -14.39 -5.88
C HIS A 147 5.84 -13.74 -6.34
N ALA A 148 5.27 -14.17 -7.46
CA ALA A 148 3.98 -13.66 -7.93
C ALA A 148 2.83 -13.95 -6.96
N THR A 149 2.73 -15.18 -6.45
CA THR A 149 1.68 -15.58 -5.49
C THR A 149 1.79 -14.83 -4.17
N PHE A 150 2.97 -14.77 -3.56
CA PHE A 150 3.19 -14.00 -2.34
C PHE A 150 2.97 -12.50 -2.57
N GLY A 151 3.19 -12.00 -3.80
CA GLY A 151 2.91 -10.62 -4.17
C GLY A 151 1.41 -10.32 -4.10
N ILE A 152 0.58 -11.20 -4.64
CA ILE A 152 -0.88 -11.09 -4.55
C ILE A 152 -1.35 -11.20 -3.10
N ILE A 153 -0.83 -12.15 -2.32
CA ILE A 153 -1.17 -12.32 -0.90
C ILE A 153 -0.84 -11.03 -0.12
N THR A 154 0.35 -10.47 -0.31
CA THR A 154 0.78 -9.23 0.36
C THR A 154 -0.13 -8.06 -0.03
N PHE A 155 -0.51 -7.96 -1.31
CA PHE A 155 -1.46 -6.94 -1.77
C PHE A 155 -2.83 -7.08 -1.10
N MET A 156 -3.39 -8.28 -1.04
CA MET A 156 -4.67 -8.54 -0.38
C MET A 156 -4.62 -8.22 1.12
N LEU A 157 -3.51 -8.56 1.78
CA LEU A 157 -3.30 -8.27 3.19
C LEU A 157 -3.15 -6.76 3.44
N ALA A 158 -2.52 -6.02 2.54
CA ALA A 158 -2.46 -4.57 2.59
C ALA A 158 -3.85 -3.92 2.46
N ILE A 159 -4.71 -4.42 1.56
CA ILE A 159 -6.10 -3.98 1.45
C ILE A 159 -6.88 -4.28 2.73
N ALA A 160 -6.77 -5.51 3.26
CA ALA A 160 -7.43 -5.88 4.52
C ALA A 160 -6.95 -5.02 5.71
N THR A 161 -5.65 -4.76 5.79
CA THR A 161 -5.04 -3.86 6.78
C THR A 161 -5.61 -2.44 6.63
N ALA A 162 -5.67 -1.90 5.42
CA ALA A 162 -6.20 -0.56 5.19
C ALA A 162 -7.68 -0.46 5.56
N VAL A 163 -8.53 -1.38 5.11
CA VAL A 163 -9.97 -1.39 5.42
C VAL A 163 -10.20 -1.49 6.93
N THR A 164 -9.53 -2.40 7.62
CA THR A 164 -9.64 -2.52 9.09
C THR A 164 -9.16 -1.25 9.81
N GLY A 165 -8.12 -0.58 9.30
CA GLY A 165 -7.62 0.69 9.85
C GLY A 165 -8.58 1.87 9.64
N TYR A 166 -9.23 1.95 8.47
CA TYR A 166 -10.30 2.93 8.22
C TYR A 166 -11.46 2.74 9.18
N THR A 167 -11.91 1.50 9.37
CA THR A 167 -12.98 1.16 10.32
C THR A 167 -12.59 1.50 11.76
N GLU A 168 -11.37 1.13 12.19
CA GLU A 168 -10.87 1.42 13.53
C GLU A 168 -10.82 2.94 13.80
N LYS A 169 -10.31 3.73 12.84
CA LYS A 169 -10.31 5.19 12.99
C LYS A 169 -11.69 5.80 12.92
N ALA A 170 -12.60 5.30 12.09
CA ALA A 170 -13.97 5.81 12.07
C ALA A 170 -14.63 5.68 13.45
N PHE A 171 -14.47 4.53 14.12
CA PHE A 171 -15.03 4.30 15.46
C PHE A 171 -14.35 5.10 16.57
N PHE A 172 -13.08 5.50 16.42
CA PHE A 172 -12.37 6.28 17.42
C PHE A 172 -12.47 7.79 17.20
N ALA A 173 -12.49 8.25 15.95
CA ALA A 173 -12.48 9.67 15.62
C ALA A 173 -13.89 10.27 15.51
N LEU A 174 -14.88 9.51 14.99
CA LEU A 174 -16.24 10.01 14.79
C LEU A 174 -17.06 9.81 16.06
N ARG A 175 -16.75 10.63 17.07
CA ARG A 175 -17.41 10.65 18.37
C ARG A 175 -17.82 12.05 18.76
N ASP A 176 -18.92 12.15 19.50
CA ASP A 176 -19.36 13.40 20.06
C ASP A 176 -18.38 13.84 21.17
N PRO A 177 -17.82 15.06 21.11
CA PRO A 177 -16.85 15.51 22.12
C PRO A 177 -17.41 15.65 23.53
N GLN A 178 -18.72 15.82 23.67
CA GLN A 178 -19.41 16.10 24.94
C GLN A 178 -20.00 14.82 25.53
N THR A 179 -20.65 14.01 24.70
CA THR A 179 -21.37 12.79 25.15
C THR A 179 -20.57 11.51 24.92
N ASN A 180 -19.48 11.56 24.16
CA ASN A 180 -18.68 10.41 23.73
C ASN A 180 -19.49 9.35 22.95
N GLU A 181 -20.65 9.73 22.42
CA GLU A 181 -21.48 8.89 21.58
C GLU A 181 -20.79 8.63 20.24
N ILE A 182 -20.96 7.42 19.69
CA ILE A 182 -20.42 7.06 18.38
C ILE A 182 -21.29 7.70 17.30
N LEU A 183 -20.74 8.69 16.60
CA LEU A 183 -21.42 9.42 15.52
C LEU A 183 -21.34 8.70 14.18
N TYR A 184 -20.46 7.71 14.05
CA TYR A 184 -20.26 6.96 12.80
C TYR A 184 -21.57 6.39 12.21
N SER A 185 -22.50 5.93 13.06
CA SER A 185 -23.81 5.38 12.62
C SER A 185 -24.74 6.43 12.02
N ARG A 186 -24.52 7.72 12.28
CA ARG A 186 -25.30 8.83 11.71
C ARG A 186 -24.97 9.08 10.24
N MET A 187 -23.91 8.45 9.72
CA MET A 187 -23.53 8.51 8.30
C MET A 187 -23.36 9.95 7.78
N GLU A 188 -22.76 10.81 8.60
CA GLU A 188 -22.40 12.17 8.19
C GLU A 188 -21.31 12.16 7.11
N ASN A 189 -21.00 13.32 6.53
CA ASN A 189 -20.10 13.46 5.38
C ASN A 189 -18.75 12.75 5.59
N GLU A 190 -18.16 12.86 6.79
CA GLU A 190 -16.87 12.20 7.11
C GLU A 190 -16.98 10.66 7.07
N ALA A 191 -18.05 10.10 7.63
CA ALA A 191 -18.30 8.66 7.61
C ALA A 191 -18.51 8.14 6.17
N ILE A 192 -19.22 8.92 5.34
CA ILE A 192 -19.41 8.59 3.92
C ILE A 192 -18.06 8.58 3.19
N VAL A 193 -17.22 9.59 3.39
CA VAL A 193 -15.89 9.66 2.75
C VAL A 193 -15.03 8.47 3.16
N ILE A 194 -14.98 8.13 4.46
CA ILE A 194 -14.21 6.98 4.94
C ILE A 194 -14.72 5.67 4.30
N ASN A 195 -16.03 5.47 4.27
CA ASN A 195 -16.62 4.25 3.70
C ASN A 195 -16.44 4.15 2.19
N THR A 196 -16.53 5.26 1.47
CA THR A 196 -16.28 5.27 0.02
C THR A 196 -14.82 4.96 -0.31
N GLN A 197 -13.86 5.47 0.47
CA GLN A 197 -12.44 5.13 0.33
C GLN A 197 -12.17 3.65 0.62
N ALA A 198 -12.71 3.12 1.72
CA ALA A 198 -12.57 1.70 2.07
C ALA A 198 -13.22 0.78 1.02
N ALA A 199 -14.40 1.15 0.50
CA ALA A 199 -15.07 0.41 -0.57
C ALA A 199 -14.28 0.43 -1.88
N ALA A 200 -13.70 1.58 -2.26
CA ALA A 200 -12.84 1.67 -3.44
C ALA A 200 -11.60 0.76 -3.32
N LEU A 201 -10.96 0.73 -2.14
CA LEU A 201 -9.85 -0.20 -1.87
C LEU A 201 -10.29 -1.67 -1.97
N ALA A 202 -11.44 -2.02 -1.40
CA ALA A 202 -11.98 -3.37 -1.49
C ALA A 202 -12.27 -3.77 -2.95
N ALA A 203 -12.85 -2.87 -3.75
CA ALA A 203 -13.07 -3.09 -5.17
C ALA A 203 -11.76 -3.34 -5.94
N LEU A 204 -10.71 -2.55 -5.65
CA LEU A 204 -9.37 -2.78 -6.21
C LEU A 204 -8.78 -4.13 -5.78
N GLY A 205 -9.03 -4.54 -4.53
CA GLY A 205 -8.69 -5.86 -4.00
C GLY A 205 -9.30 -7.01 -4.80
N ILE A 206 -10.46 -6.81 -5.44
CA ILE A 206 -11.10 -7.81 -6.31
C ILE A 206 -10.57 -7.69 -7.74
N LEU A 207 -10.53 -6.47 -8.29
CA LEU A 207 -10.20 -6.23 -9.69
C LEU A 207 -8.75 -6.61 -10.04
N VAL A 208 -7.78 -6.26 -9.18
CA VAL A 208 -6.36 -6.48 -9.46
C VAL A 208 -5.99 -7.97 -9.56
N PRO A 209 -6.36 -8.85 -8.61
CA PRO A 209 -6.09 -10.29 -8.75
C PRO A 209 -6.75 -10.90 -10.00
N ILE A 210 -7.96 -10.47 -10.35
CA ILE A 210 -8.65 -10.91 -11.58
C ILE A 210 -7.83 -10.51 -12.81
N MET A 211 -7.39 -9.25 -12.92
CA MET A 211 -6.56 -8.80 -14.05
C MET A 211 -5.23 -9.56 -14.14
N VAL A 212 -4.64 -9.92 -13.00
CA VAL A 212 -3.41 -10.73 -12.94
C VAL A 212 -3.68 -12.17 -13.39
N ALA A 213 -4.80 -12.78 -12.99
CA ALA A 213 -5.16 -14.16 -13.32
C ALA A 213 -5.57 -14.34 -14.80
N LEU A 214 -6.32 -13.39 -15.34
CA LEU A 214 -6.89 -13.47 -16.68
C LEU A 214 -5.81 -13.54 -17.78
N ARG A 215 -5.96 -14.52 -18.68
CA ARG A 215 -5.02 -14.80 -19.79
C ARG A 215 -4.94 -13.67 -20.83
N PRO A 216 -6.03 -12.98 -21.22
CA PRO A 216 -5.97 -11.90 -22.21
C PRO A 216 -5.00 -10.77 -21.83
N PHE A 217 -4.82 -10.53 -20.54
CA PHE A 217 -3.91 -9.51 -20.03
C PHE A 217 -2.46 -10.02 -19.90
N ARG A 218 -2.21 -11.32 -20.06
CA ARG A 218 -0.87 -11.90 -19.93
C ARG A 218 -0.02 -11.53 -21.14
N ARG A 219 1.18 -11.03 -20.87
CA ARG A 219 2.10 -10.58 -21.92
C ARG A 219 2.59 -11.76 -22.76
N ARG A 220 2.14 -11.84 -24.02
CA ARG A 220 2.56 -12.82 -25.02
C ARG A 220 3.93 -12.47 -25.61
N TRP A 221 4.98 -13.05 -25.05
CA TRP A 221 6.33 -12.94 -25.63
C TRP A 221 6.70 -14.11 -26.55
N SER A 222 6.02 -15.26 -26.43
CA SER A 222 6.43 -16.49 -27.12
C SER A 222 6.01 -16.56 -28.59
N GLU A 223 4.92 -15.90 -28.99
CA GLU A 223 4.37 -16.06 -30.35
C GLU A 223 5.17 -15.30 -31.42
N ARG A 224 5.91 -14.24 -31.03
CA ARG A 224 6.60 -13.36 -31.99
C ARG A 224 8.04 -13.78 -32.33
N LEU A 225 8.61 -14.73 -31.58
CA LEU A 225 9.95 -15.29 -31.83
C LEU A 225 9.91 -16.56 -32.66
N THR A 226 8.74 -17.19 -32.80
CA THR A 226 8.49 -18.36 -33.64
C THR A 226 7.97 -18.02 -35.04
N GLU A 227 7.63 -16.76 -35.31
CA GLU A 227 7.31 -16.28 -36.68
C GLU A 227 8.56 -15.86 -37.47
N HIS A 228 9.74 -15.87 -36.83
CA HIS A 228 11.01 -15.45 -37.42
C HIS A 228 12.12 -16.49 -37.30
N LEU A 229 11.77 -17.75 -37.01
CA LEU A 229 12.62 -18.95 -37.09
C LEU A 229 11.90 -20.01 -37.92
#